data_AF-A0A180FVP0-F1
#
_entry.id   AF-A0A180FVP0-F1
#
_cell.length_a   1.000
_cell.length_b   1.000
_cell.length_c   1.000
_cell.angle_alpha   90.00
_cell.angle_beta   90.00
_cell.angle_gamma   90.00
#
_symmetry.space_group_name_H-M   'P 1'
#
loop_
_entity.id
_entity.type
_entity.pdbx_description
1 polymer ?
#
loop_
_entity_poly.entity_id
_entity_poly.type
_entity_poly.pdbx_seq_one_letter_code
_entity_poly.pdbx_strand_id
1 'polypeptide(L)' 'MTNGSGDPANFDIAKCATQRNLSERGKQQAGRIGALFGARSAPVERVLSSRYCRCLDTARIAFEAEPE' A
#
# COMPACT_ATOMS: atom_id res chain seq x y z
N MET A 1 5.27 -18.23 -12.64
CA MET A 1 5.81 -17.16 -11.76
C MET A 1 5.95 -15.92 -12.62
N THR A 2 5.08 -14.92 -12.51
CA THR A 2 5.22 -13.70 -13.31
C THR A 2 6.10 -12.70 -12.57
N ASN A 3 7.29 -12.48 -13.14
CA ASN A 3 8.26 -11.48 -12.76
C ASN A 3 7.67 -10.08 -12.93
N GLY A 4 7.56 -9.32 -11.83
CA GLY A 4 8.07 -7.95 -11.68
C GLY A 4 7.85 -6.83 -12.71
N SER A 5 7.23 -7.02 -13.88
CA SER A 5 6.87 -5.91 -14.79
C SER A 5 5.51 -5.34 -14.37
N GLY A 6 5.50 -4.66 -13.23
CA GLY A 6 4.28 -4.38 -12.45
C GLY A 6 3.51 -3.13 -12.82
N ASP A 7 4.06 -2.23 -13.64
CA ASP A 7 3.42 -0.97 -14.05
C ASP A 7 3.46 -0.81 -15.58
N PRO A 8 2.51 -0.08 -16.20
CA PRO A 8 2.49 0.18 -17.64
C PRO A 8 3.76 0.87 -18.15
N ALA A 9 4.14 0.68 -19.42
CA ALA A 9 5.42 1.15 -19.98
C ALA A 9 5.68 2.67 -19.86
N ASN A 10 4.65 3.49 -19.63
CA ASN A 10 4.74 4.94 -19.50
C ASN A 10 4.04 5.47 -18.23
N PHE A 11 4.09 4.71 -17.14
CA PHE A 11 3.52 5.18 -15.88
C PHE A 11 4.28 6.38 -15.31
N ASP A 12 3.56 7.26 -14.64
CA ASP A 12 4.07 8.40 -13.88
C ASP A 12 3.92 8.10 -12.39
N ILE A 13 5.04 8.12 -11.66
CA ILE A 13 5.09 7.83 -10.22
C ILE A 13 4.23 8.82 -9.39
N ALA A 14 4.00 10.03 -9.91
CA ALA A 14 3.16 11.03 -9.27
C ALA A 14 1.67 10.88 -9.62
N LYS A 15 1.31 10.07 -10.63
CA LYS A 15 -0.08 9.90 -11.10
C LYS A 15 -0.55 8.46 -10.96
N CYS A 16 -1.28 8.18 -9.89
CA CYS A 16 -1.82 6.84 -9.61
C CYS A 16 -2.69 6.27 -10.74
N ALA A 17 -3.38 7.12 -11.52
CA ALA A 17 -4.20 6.67 -12.65
C ALA A 17 -3.39 5.96 -13.76
N THR A 18 -2.08 6.19 -13.81
CA THR A 18 -1.17 5.60 -14.80
C THR A 18 -0.45 4.35 -14.26
N GLN A 19 -0.59 4.06 -12.97
CA GLN A 19 0.08 2.98 -12.26
C GLN A 19 -0.84 1.76 -12.12
N ARG A 20 -0.24 0.62 -11.81
CA ARG A 20 -0.98 -0.52 -11.26
C ARG A 20 -1.32 -0.23 -9.80
N ASN A 21 -2.60 0.07 -9.58
CA ASN A 21 -3.16 0.35 -8.26
C ASN A 21 -3.45 -0.91 -7.46
N LEU A 22 -3.67 -0.71 -6.17
CA LEU A 22 -4.03 -1.78 -5.25
C LEU A 22 -5.42 -2.34 -5.61
N SER A 23 -5.51 -3.65 -5.79
CA SER A 23 -6.79 -4.31 -6.05
C SER A 23 -7.68 -4.34 -4.82
N GLU A 24 -8.97 -4.57 -4.99
CA GLU A 24 -9.91 -4.74 -3.85
C GLU A 24 -9.48 -5.86 -2.90
N ARG A 25 -8.99 -6.98 -3.44
CA ARG A 25 -8.39 -8.04 -2.63
C ARG A 25 -7.18 -7.55 -1.84
N GLY A 26 -6.33 -6.73 -2.45
CA GLY A 26 -5.18 -6.10 -1.79
C GLY A 26 -5.60 -5.16 -0.67
N LYS A 27 -6.64 -4.36 -0.86
CA LYS A 27 -7.22 -3.49 0.17
C LYS A 27 -7.74 -4.29 1.37
N GLN A 28 -8.47 -5.38 1.10
CA GLN A 28 -8.93 -6.29 2.17
C GLN A 28 -7.77 -6.93 2.93
N GLN A 29 -6.69 -7.29 2.24
CA GLN A 29 -5.48 -7.81 2.89
C GLN A 29 -4.80 -6.75 3.75
N ALA A 30 -4.68 -5.52 3.27
CA ALA A 30 -4.14 -4.40 4.04
C ALA A 30 -4.95 -4.14 5.32
N GLY A 31 -6.28 -4.14 5.24
CA GLY A 31 -7.14 -3.98 6.42
C GLY A 31 -6.96 -5.09 7.45
N ARG A 32 -6.75 -6.35 7.01
CA ARG A 32 -6.44 -7.46 7.92
C ARG A 32 -5.08 -7.29 8.60
N ILE A 33 -4.09 -6.72 7.91
CA ILE A 33 -2.80 -6.39 8.52
C ILE A 33 -3.01 -5.37 9.63
N GLY A 34 -3.73 -4.28 9.37
CA GLY A 34 -4.02 -3.26 10.39
C GLY A 34 -4.75 -3.81 11.61
N ALA A 35 -5.79 -4.62 11.39
CA ALA A 35 -6.51 -5.29 12.48
C ALA A 35 -5.57 -6.17 13.34
N LEU A 36 -4.59 -6.84 12.74
CA LEU A 36 -3.61 -7.66 13.46
C LEU A 36 -2.60 -6.84 14.27
N PHE A 37 -2.26 -5.62 13.84
CA PHE A 37 -1.44 -4.69 14.61
C PHE A 37 -2.24 -4.11 15.78
N GLY A 38 -3.47 -3.67 15.53
CA GLY A 38 -4.39 -3.18 16.56
C GLY A 38 -4.68 -4.23 17.63
N ALA A 39 -4.94 -5.48 17.24
CA ALA A 39 -5.20 -6.58 18.18
C ALA A 39 -4.00 -6.92 19.08
N ARG A 40 -2.78 -6.54 18.69
CA ARG A 40 -1.56 -6.74 19.48
C ARG A 40 -1.19 -5.53 20.34
N SER A 41 -1.98 -4.45 20.26
CA SER A 41 -1.64 -3.15 20.87
C SER A 41 -0.23 -2.70 20.51
N ALA A 42 0.23 -3.01 19.29
CA ALA A 42 1.57 -2.66 18.83
C ALA A 42 1.55 -1.22 18.31
N PRO A 43 2.16 -0.25 19.03
CA PRO A 43 2.17 1.14 18.58
C PRO A 43 3.03 1.27 17.32
N VAL A 44 2.49 1.98 16.33
CA VAL A 44 3.20 2.33 15.09
C VAL A 44 3.53 3.80 15.16
N GLU A 45 4.81 4.12 15.29
CA GLU A 45 5.28 5.51 15.43
C GLU A 45 5.39 6.21 14.08
N ARG A 46 5.98 5.53 13.09
CA ARG A 46 6.21 6.07 11.74
C ARG A 46 5.95 4.99 10.70
N VAL A 47 5.40 5.40 9.57
CA VAL A 47 5.15 4.54 8.42
C VAL A 47 5.95 5.08 7.24
N LEU A 48 6.91 4.29 6.75
CA LEU A 48 7.69 4.62 5.57
C LEU A 48 7.19 3.77 4.41
N SER A 49 6.99 4.39 3.25
CA SER A 49 6.48 3.64 2.09
C SER A 49 7.21 4.01 0.80
N SER A 50 7.14 3.09 -0.15
CA SER A 50 7.53 3.41 -1.51
C SER A 50 6.51 4.38 -2.13
N ARG A 51 6.97 5.27 -3.00
CA ARG A 51 6.12 6.27 -3.68
C ARG A 51 5.05 5.68 -4.60
N TYR A 52 5.08 4.38 -4.89
CA TYR A 52 4.05 3.73 -5.71
C TYR A 52 2.70 3.75 -5.01
N CYS A 53 1.64 4.08 -5.73
CA CYS A 53 0.31 4.26 -5.13
C CYS A 53 -0.21 3.00 -4.44
N ARG A 54 0.06 1.80 -4.98
CA ARG A 54 -0.28 0.54 -4.30
C ARG A 54 0.38 0.37 -2.93
N CYS A 55 1.58 0.91 -2.75
CA CYS A 55 2.31 0.86 -1.48
C CYS A 55 1.78 1.93 -0.52
N LEU A 56 1.53 3.14 -1.02
CA LEU A 56 0.89 4.22 -0.25
C LEU A 56 -0.50 3.79 0.25
N ASP A 57 -1.34 3.22 -0.63
CA ASP A 57 -2.68 2.75 -0.28
C ASP A 57 -2.62 1.61 0.76
N THR A 58 -1.67 0.69 0.63
CA THR A 58 -1.49 -0.37 1.62
C THR A 58 -1.13 0.21 2.99
N ALA A 59 -0.21 1.18 3.03
CA ALA A 59 0.20 1.84 4.26
C ALA A 59 -0.97 2.62 4.91
N ARG A 60 -1.69 3.41 4.12
CA ARG A 60 -2.86 4.17 4.58
C ARG A 60 -3.96 3.26 5.13
N ILE A 61 -4.23 2.14 4.47
CA ILE A 61 -5.27 1.20 4.91
C ILE A 61 -4.82 0.40 6.14
N ALA A 62 -3.58 -0.09 6.17
CA ALA A 62 -3.10 -0.95 7.24
C ALA A 62 -2.78 -0.18 8.53
N PHE A 63 -2.37 1.08 8.42
CA PHE A 63 -1.87 1.84 9.58
C PHE A 63 -2.63 3.15 9.81
N GLU A 64 -3.65 3.46 9.00
CA GLU A 64 -4.47 4.68 9.10
C GLU A 64 -3.63 5.96 9.19
N ALA A 65 -2.45 5.95 8.54
CA ALA A 65 -1.46 7.01 8.57
C ALA A 65 -1.04 7.41 7.15
N GLU A 66 -0.64 8.66 6.97
CA GLU A 66 0.00 9.11 5.74
C GLU A 66 1.49 8.74 5.79
N PRO A 67 1.97 7.84 4.91
CA PRO A 67 3.35 7.38 4.95
C PRO A 67 4.33 8.45 4.44
N GLU A 68 5.52 8.45 5.01
CA GLU A 68 6.67 9.24 4.54
C GLU A 68 7.44 8.55 3.40
#